data_AF-A0A0G0J1V6-F1
#
_entry.id   AF-A0A0G0J1V6-F1
#
_cell.length_a   1.000
_cell.length_b   1.000
_cell.length_c   1.000
_cell.angle_alpha   90.00
_cell.angle_beta   90.00
_cell.angle_gamma   90.00
#
_symmetry.space_group_name_H-M   'P 1'
#
loop_
_entity.id
_entity.type
_entity.pdbx_description
1 polymer ?
#
loop_
_entity_poly.entity_id
_entity_poly.type
_entity_poly.pdbx_seq_one_letter_code
_entity_poly.pdbx_strand_id
1 'polypeptide(L)' 'MVSLSLTIKEGKNKSHKMVEFDVREFEKLAALFGMFNPDFLKSVARAEKDIKAGRVREIKSLKELR' A
#
# COMPACT_ATOMS: atom_id res chain seq x y z
N MET A 1 7.10 2.29 23.86
CA MET A 1 7.45 2.66 22.47
C MET A 1 7.91 1.41 21.77
N VAL A 2 7.34 1.05 20.63
CA VAL A 2 7.74 -0.13 19.86
C VAL A 2 8.68 0.34 18.74
N SER A 3 9.94 -0.08 18.76
CA SER A 3 10.89 0.20 17.67
C SER A 3 10.79 -0.90 16.62
N LEU A 4 10.53 -0.52 15.37
CA LEU A 4 10.49 -1.42 14.22
C LEU A 4 11.84 -1.35 13.48
N SER A 5 12.51 -2.48 13.27
CA SER A 5 13.78 -2.56 12.55
C SER A 5 13.54 -2.72 11.05
N LEU A 6 13.59 -1.61 10.30
CA LEU A 6 13.46 -1.59 8.85
C LEU A 6 14.83 -1.77 8.19
N THR A 7 15.03 -2.86 7.45
CA THR A 7 16.24 -3.05 6.64
C THR A 7 16.00 -2.54 5.23
N ILE A 8 16.63 -1.42 4.87
CA ILE A 8 16.56 -0.84 3.53
C ILE A 8 17.80 -1.30 2.74
N LYS A 9 17.61 -2.16 1.75
CA LYS A 9 18.69 -2.54 0.83
C LYS A 9 18.81 -1.48 -0.27
N GLU A 10 19.93 -0.77 -0.32
CA GLU A 10 20.19 0.22 -1.36
C GLU A 10 20.67 -0.47 -2.66
N GLY A 11 19.80 -0.48 -3.68
CA GLY A 11 20.14 -0.96 -5.02
C GLY A 11 20.80 0.13 -5.89
N LYS A 12 21.68 -0.27 -6.81
CA LYS A 12 22.45 0.61 -7.71
C LYS A 12 21.64 1.50 -8.67
N ASN A 13 20.30 1.42 -8.68
CA ASN A 13 19.41 2.25 -9.49
C ASN A 13 18.46 3.05 -8.58
N LYS A 14 18.63 4.38 -8.57
CA LYS A 14 18.09 5.35 -7.61
C LYS A 14 16.55 5.51 -7.52
N SER A 15 15.73 4.67 -8.14
CA SER A 15 14.26 4.87 -8.16
C SER A 15 13.44 3.86 -7.34
N HIS A 16 13.91 2.62 -7.16
CA HIS A 16 13.15 1.59 -6.46
C HIS A 16 13.83 1.20 -5.15
N LYS A 17 13.21 1.59 -4.03
CA LYS A 17 13.56 1.08 -2.69
C LYS A 17 12.69 -0.13 -2.40
N MET A 18 13.32 -1.28 -2.22
CA MET A 18 12.65 -2.50 -1.78
C MET A 18 12.81 -2.60 -0.26
N VAL A 19 11.70 -2.78 0.45
CA VAL A 19 11.69 -2.99 1.90
C VAL A 19 11.12 -4.38 2.16
N GLU A 20 11.88 -5.20 2.86
CA GLU A 20 11.49 -6.56 3.25
C GLU A 20 10.95 -6.50 4.69
N PHE A 21 9.83 -7.20 4.92
CA PHE A 21 9.16 -7.28 6.23
C PHE A 21 8.84 -8.72 6.57
N ASP A 22 8.85 -9.07 7.86
CA ASP A 22 8.19 -10.29 8.32
C ASP A 22 6.67 -10.17 8.16
N VAL A 23 5.99 -11.31 7.93
CA VAL A 23 4.53 -11.36 7.74
C VAL A 23 3.80 -10.72 8.92
N ARG A 24 4.23 -10.98 10.15
CA ARG A 24 3.60 -10.43 11.37
C ARG A 24 3.82 -8.94 11.51
N GLU A 25 4.98 -8.44 11.08
CA GLU A 25 5.29 -7.01 11.09
C GLU A 25 4.46 -6.27 10.05
N PHE A 26 4.30 -6.86 8.87
CA PHE A 26 3.44 -6.33 7.82
C PHE A 26 1.97 -6.28 8.26
N GLU A 27 1.45 -7.35 8.88
CA GLU A 27 0.08 -7.36 9.41
C GLU A 27 -0.16 -6.27 10.45
N LYS A 28 0.80 -6.06 11.36
CA LYS A 28 0.73 -4.97 12.34
C LYS A 28 0.72 -3.60 11.66
N LEU A 29 1.54 -3.40 10.63
CA LEU A 29 1.54 -2.16 9.85
C LEU A 29 0.20 -1.97 9.13
N ALA A 30 -0.33 -2.99 8.46
CA ALA A 30 -1.62 -2.94 7.81
C ALA A 30 -2.75 -2.58 8.80
N ALA A 31 -2.70 -3.13 10.02
CA ALA A 31 -3.63 -2.77 11.08
C ALA A 31 -3.48 -1.31 11.51
N LEU A 32 -2.25 -0.82 11.71
CA LEU A 32 -1.97 0.58 12.05
C LEU A 32 -2.43 1.55 10.97
N PHE A 33 -2.33 1.17 9.69
CA PHE A 33 -2.84 1.95 8.56
C PHE A 33 -4.36 1.81 8.35
N GLY A 34 -5.06 1.06 9.21
CA GLY A 34 -6.51 0.89 9.13
C GLY A 34 -6.98 0.06 7.92
N MET A 35 -6.09 -0.74 7.33
CA MET A 35 -6.40 -1.56 6.13
C MET A 35 -7.42 -2.68 6.41
N PHE A 36 -7.77 -2.91 7.68
CA PHE A 36 -8.81 -3.86 8.09
C PHE A 36 -10.13 -3.18 8.48
N ASN A 37 -10.24 -1.86 8.36
CA ASN A 37 -11.50 -1.15 8.63
C ASN A 37 -12.57 -1.58 7.60
N PRO A 38 -13.81 -1.90 8.02
CA PRO A 38 -14.93 -2.17 7.11
C PRO A 38 -15.07 -1.19 5.94
N ASP A 39 -14.86 0.11 6.15
CA ASP A 39 -15.00 1.12 5.10
C ASP A 39 -13.87 1.04 4.07
N PHE A 40 -12.66 0.70 4.51
CA PHE A 40 -11.54 0.43 3.62
C PHE A 40 -11.81 -0.85 2.81
N LEU A 41 -12.27 -1.93 3.45
CA LEU A 41 -12.59 -3.17 2.74
C LEU A 41 -13.69 -2.97 1.68
N LYS A 42 -14.70 -2.14 1.97
CA LYS A 42 -15.72 -1.73 0.99
C LYS A 42 -15.13 -0.95 -0.18
N SER A 43 -14.17 -0.05 0.09
CA SER A 43 -13.52 0.72 -0.97
C SER A 43 -12.70 -0.18 -1.90
N VAL A 44 -11.97 -1.15 -1.34
CA VAL A 44 -11.24 -2.18 -2.10
C VAL A 44 -12.20 -3.00 -2.97
N ALA A 45 -13.31 -3.48 -2.42
CA ALA A 45 -14.29 -4.23 -3.20
C ALA A 45 -14.91 -3.40 -4.34
N ARG A 46 -15.11 -2.09 -4.13
CA ARG A 46 -15.55 -1.17 -5.19
C ARG A 46 -14.47 -1.01 -6.26
N ALA A 47 -13.22 -0.79 -5.86
CA ALA A 47 -12.09 -0.67 -6.77
C ALA A 47 -11.91 -1.94 -7.62
N GLU A 48 -12.06 -3.13 -7.04
CA GLU A 48 -12.00 -4.40 -7.78
C GLU A 48 -13.09 -4.47 -8.86
N LYS A 49 -14.32 -4.06 -8.54
CA LYS A 49 -15.42 -3.96 -9.52
C LYS A 49 -15.11 -2.96 -10.63
N ASP A 50 -14.54 -1.81 -10.28
CA ASP A 50 -14.18 -0.78 -11.25
C ASP A 50 -13.07 -1.24 -12.20
N ILE A 51 -12.07 -1.97 -11.69
CA ILE A 51 -11.03 -2.61 -12.52
C ILE A 51 -11.65 -3.63 -13.48
N LYS A 52 -12.50 -4.53 -12.98
CA LYS A 52 -13.17 -5.54 -13.83
C LYS A 52 -14.08 -4.91 -14.89
N ALA A 53 -14.71 -3.78 -14.58
CA ALA A 53 -15.55 -3.04 -15.51
C ALA A 53 -14.76 -2.12 -16.47
N GLY A 54 -13.43 -2.06 -16.38
CA GLY A 54 -12.60 -1.16 -17.18
C GLY A 54 -12.72 0.31 -16.82
N ARG A 55 -13.33 0.65 -15.67
CA ARG A 55 -13.47 2.02 -15.15
C ARG A 55 -12.21 2.47 -14.43
N VAL A 56 -11.07 2.39 -15.13
CA VAL A 56 -9.76 2.78 -14.62
C VAL A 56 -9.24 3.99 -15.41
N ARG A 57 -8.52 4.87 -14.73
CA ARG A 57 -7.79 5.96 -15.37
C ARG A 57 -6.35 5.92 -14.89
N GLU A 58 -5.42 6.14 -15.80
CA GLU A 58 -4.02 6.35 -15.45
C GLU A 58 -3.87 7.75 -14.86
N ILE A 59 -3.15 7.86 -13.75
CA ILE A 59 -2.76 9.12 -13.15
C ILE A 59 -1.24 9.22 -13.23
N LYS A 60 -0.72 10.40 -13.60
CA LYS A 60 0.74 10.58 -13.67
C LYS A 60 1.34 10.78 -12.28
N SER A 61 0.54 11.23 -11.33
CA SER A 61 0.95 11.41 -9.94
C SER A 61 -0.22 11.32 -8.95
N LEU A 62 0.10 10.97 -7.70
CA LEU A 62 -0.87 10.99 -6.60
C LEU A 62 -1.42 12.40 -6.31
N LYS A 63 -0.79 13.47 -6.82
CA LYS A 63 -1.29 14.84 -6.68
C LYS A 63 -2.61 15.06 -7.44
N GLU A 64 -2.90 14.23 -8.44
CA GLU A 64 -4.14 14.30 -9.24
C GLU A 64 -5.37 13.73 -8.52
N LEU A 65 -5.18 13.14 -7.34
CA LEU A 65 -6.25 12.62 -6.50
C LEU A 65 -6.75 13.63 -5.45
N ARG A 66 -6.23 14.87 -5.47
CA ARG A 66 -6.55 15.93 -4.52
C ARG A 66 -7.47 16.99 -5.11
#